data_AF-A0A395TZ20-F1
#
_entry.id   AF-A0A395TZ20-F1
#
_cell.length_a   1.000
_cell.length_b   1.000
_cell.length_c   1.000
_cell.angle_alpha   90.00
_cell.angle_beta   90.00
_cell.angle_gamma   90.00
#
_symmetry.space_group_name_H-M   'P 1'
#
loop_
_entity.id
_entity.type
_entity.pdbx_description
1 polymer ?
#
loop_
_entity_poly.entity_id
_entity_poly.type
_entity_poly.pdbx_seq_one_letter_code
_entity_poly.pdbx_strand_id
1 'polypeptide(L)' 'MKVHLLKDSTDLRSVAEVLLTLRPDFDLESLSAQILKQQSNGYKVAYVKSGDAVLGVAGFCICEKLAWGIMPIS' A
#
# COMPACT_ATOMS: atom_id res chain seq x y z
N MET A 1 -0.20 2.17 20.14
CA MET A 1 0.01 2.08 18.67
C MET A 1 -1.35 1.86 18.01
N LYS A 2 -1.79 2.79 17.16
CA LYS A 2 -3.02 2.63 16.34
C LYS A 2 -2.60 2.44 14.88
N VAL A 3 -3.23 1.48 14.21
CA VAL A 3 -3.06 1.25 12.78
C VAL A 3 -4.08 2.11 12.05
N HIS A 4 -3.61 2.85 11.05
CA HIS A 4 -4.42 3.70 10.19
C HIS A 4 -4.45 3.10 8.79
N LEU A 5 -5.60 3.20 8.13
CA LEU A 5 -5.74 2.80 6.73
C LEU A 5 -5.64 4.05 5.87
N LEU A 6 -4.77 4.02 4.87
CA LEU A 6 -4.62 5.09 3.90
C LEU A 6 -5.87 5.12 3.02
N LYS A 7 -6.75 6.08 3.27
CA LYS A 7 -7.96 6.36 2.48
C LYS A 7 -7.83 7.61 1.63
N ASP A 8 -7.15 8.62 2.19
CA ASP A 8 -7.04 9.95 1.62
C ASP A 8 -5.59 10.27 1.27
N SER A 9 -5.40 11.22 0.37
CA SER A 9 -4.09 11.65 -0.13
C SER A 9 -3.27 12.45 0.89
N THR A 10 -3.84 12.85 2.03
CA THR A 10 -3.17 13.66 3.06
C THR A 10 -1.96 12.95 3.69
N ASP A 11 -2.11 11.67 4.05
CA ASP A 11 -1.03 10.86 4.63
C ASP A 11 -0.22 10.11 3.55
N LEU A 12 -0.61 10.20 2.26
CA LEU A 12 0.01 9.44 1.16
C LEU A 12 1.50 9.76 1.04
N ARG A 13 1.88 11.04 1.19
CA ARG A 13 3.26 11.47 1.05
C ARG A 13 4.15 10.86 2.14
N SER A 14 3.76 10.99 3.41
CA SER A 14 4.51 10.44 4.54
C SER A 14 4.62 8.91 4.45
N VAL A 15 3.56 8.24 3.97
CA VAL A 15 3.56 6.80 3.73
C VAL A 15 4.48 6.41 2.57
N ALA A 16 4.47 7.18 1.48
CA ALA A 16 5.33 6.98 0.32
C ALA A 16 6.81 7.16 0.68
N GLU A 17 7.17 8.15 1.50
CA GLU A 17 8.55 8.37 1.96
C GLU A 17 9.09 7.19 2.78
N VAL A 18 8.26 6.63 3.67
CA VAL A 18 8.66 5.45 4.45
C VAL A 18 8.81 4.22 3.55
N LEU A 19 7.94 4.05 2.55
CA LEU A 19 8.07 2.98 1.55
C LEU A 19 9.31 3.16 0.65
N LEU A 20 9.65 4.39 0.29
CA LEU A 20 10.83 4.73 -0.51
C LEU A 20 12.11 4.28 0.18
N THR A 21 12.16 4.43 1.52
CA THR A 21 13.30 3.99 2.33
C THR A 21 13.56 2.48 2.20
N LEU A 22 12.51 1.69 1.94
CA LEU A 22 12.63 0.24 1.69
C LEU A 22 12.98 -0.09 0.24
N ARG A 23 12.74 0.82 -0.70
CA ARG A 23 12.97 0.65 -2.14
C ARG A 23 13.51 1.95 -2.78
N PRO A 24 14.79 2.26 -2.58
CA PRO A 24 15.39 3.51 -3.05
C PRO A 24 15.44 3.63 -4.57
N ASP A 25 15.23 2.54 -5.32
CA ASP A 25 15.13 2.54 -6.79
C ASP A 25 13.85 3.20 -7.34
N PHE A 26 12.86 3.48 -6.50
CA PHE A 26 11.63 4.16 -6.92
C PHE A 26 11.74 5.67 -6.66
N ASP A 27 11.05 6.44 -7.49
CA ASP A 27 10.80 7.86 -7.24
C ASP A 27 9.48 8.05 -6.47
N LEU A 28 9.42 9.08 -5.62
CA LEU A 28 8.26 9.38 -4.78
C LEU A 28 6.97 9.60 -5.60
N GLU A 29 7.05 10.30 -6.73
CA GLU A 29 5.90 10.55 -7.60
C GLU A 29 5.45 9.26 -8.27
N SER A 30 6.39 8.46 -8.77
CA SER A 30 6.11 7.16 -9.38
C SER A 30 5.51 6.16 -8.38
N LEU A 31 5.97 6.18 -7.13
CA LEU A 31 5.46 5.34 -6.07
C LEU A 31 4.04 5.78 -5.68
N SER A 32 3.81 7.07 -5.51
CA SER A 32 2.49 7.63 -5.18
C SER A 32 1.47 7.33 -6.27
N ALA A 33 1.84 7.51 -7.54
CA ALA A 33 1.00 7.17 -8.68
C ALA A 33 0.67 5.67 -8.73
N GLN A 34 1.64 4.80 -8.43
CA GLN A 34 1.42 3.36 -8.36
C GLN A 34 0.52 2.95 -7.19
N ILE A 35 0.66 3.59 -6.02
CA ILE A 35 -0.21 3.32 -4.86
C ILE A 35 -1.66 3.69 -5.21
N LEU A 36 -1.88 4.86 -5.81
CA LEU A 36 -3.21 5.30 -6.23
C LEU A 36 -3.82 4.36 -7.27
N LYS A 37 -3.04 3.98 -8.30
CA LYS A 37 -3.48 3.01 -9.31
C LYS A 37 -3.84 1.67 -8.69
N GLN A 38 -3.03 1.19 -7.75
CA GLN A 38 -3.29 -0.05 -7.05
C GLN A 38 -4.51 0.05 -6.13
N GLN A 39 -4.74 1.20 -5.47
CA GLN A 39 -5.93 1.44 -4.66
C GLN A 39 -7.21 1.33 -5.46
N SER A 40 -7.23 1.83 -6.70
CA SER A 40 -8.35 1.60 -7.63
C SER A 40 -8.57 0.11 -7.95
N ASN A 41 -7.52 -0.70 -7.89
CA ASN A 41 -7.57 -2.16 -8.08
C ASN A 41 -7.80 -2.94 -6.77
N GLY A 42 -8.15 -2.27 -5.66
CA GLY A 42 -8.46 -2.91 -4.38
C GLY A 42 -7.26 -3.15 -3.45
N TYR A 43 -6.09 -2.64 -3.80
CA TYR A 43 -4.94 -2.59 -2.89
C TYR A 43 -5.20 -1.59 -1.76
N LYS A 44 -4.75 -1.93 -0.57
CA LYS A 44 -4.92 -1.13 0.64
C LYS A 44 -3.57 -0.97 1.29
N VAL A 45 -3.35 0.21 1.86
CA VAL A 45 -2.12 0.51 2.59
C VAL A 45 -2.50 0.80 4.04
N ALA A 46 -1.93 0.02 4.95
CA ALA A 46 -2.00 0.27 6.38
C ALA A 46 -0.68 0.89 6.83
N TYR A 47 -0.77 1.81 7.78
CA TYR A 47 0.41 2.45 8.35
C TYR A 47 0.20 2.72 9.83
N VAL A 48 1.31 2.79 10.57
CA VAL A 48 1.31 3.14 11.99
C VAL A 48 1.96 4.51 12.14
N LYS A 49 1.30 5.38 12.91
CA LYS A 49 1.81 6.70 13.25
C LYS A 49 2.03 6.84 14.75
N SER A 50 3.07 7.58 15.11
CA SER A 50 3.39 7.97 16.49
C SER A 50 3.59 9.47 16.51
N GLY A 51 2.57 10.19 17.00
CA GLY A 51 2.48 11.64 16.80
C GLY A 51 2.27 11.96 15.32
N ASP A 52 3.14 12.81 14.77
CA ASP A 52 3.12 13.24 13.37
C ASP A 52 3.94 12.33 12.43
N ALA A 53 4.74 11.43 13.00
CA ALA A 53 5.66 10.58 12.23
C ALA A 53 5.04 9.22 11.90
N VAL A 54 5.19 8.79 10.64
CA VAL A 54 4.87 7.42 10.20
C VAL A 54 6.04 6.51 10.56
N LEU A 55 5.79 5.49 11.39
CA LEU A 55 6.82 4.55 11.86
C LEU A 55 6.92 3.28 11.02
N GLY A 56 5.88 2.96 10.25
CA GLY A 56 5.82 1.74 9.48
C GLY A 56 4.64 1.71 8.54
N VAL A 57 4.82 1.02 7.42
CA VAL A 57 3.85 0.93 6.33
C VAL A 57 3.79 -0.51 5.86
N ALA A 58 2.58 -1.00 5.61
CA ALA A 58 2.31 -2.31 5.04
C ALA A 58 1.24 -2.20 3.96
N GLY A 59 1.57 -2.69 2.77
CA GLY A 59 0.63 -2.83 1.66
C GLY A 59 0.01 -4.22 1.61
N PHE A 60 -1.28 -4.31 1.34
CA PHE A 60 -1.99 -5.58 1.22
C PHE A 60 -3.16 -5.48 0.24
N CYS A 61 -3.56 -6.60 -0.35
CA CYS A 61 -4.79 -6.72 -1.12
C CYS A 61 -5.66 -7.85 -0.53
N ILE A 62 -6.97 -7.71 -0.64
CA ILE A 62 -7.91 -8.78 -0.29
C ILE A 62 -8.35 -9.38 -1.62
N CYS A 63 -8.06 -10.67 -1.81
CA CYS A 63 -8.42 -11.39 -3.02
C CYS A 63 -9.22 -12.63 -2.65
N GLU A 64 -10.37 -12.81 -3.31
CA GLU A 64 -11.15 -14.04 -3.23
C GLU A 64 -10.72 -14.94 -4.38
N LYS A 65 -10.17 -16.12 -4.06
CA LYS A 65 -9.79 -17.13 -5.05
C LYS A 65 -10.87 -18.21 -5.09
N LEU A 66 -11.56 -18.31 -6.22
CA LEU A 66 -12.60 -19.32 -6.49
C LEU A 66 -12.07 -20.75 -6.57
N ALA A 67 -10.77 -20.94 -6.82
CA ALA A 67 -10.11 -22.23 -6.72
C ALA A 67 -8.68 -22.04 -6.20
N TRP A 68 -8.34 -22.72 -5.11
CA TRP A 68 -6.97 -22.78 -4.60
C TRP A 68 -6.14 -23.91 -5.23
N GLY A 69 -6.62 -24.59 -6.28
CA GLY A 69 -5.89 -25.77 -6.76
C GLY A 69 -6.27 -26.44 -8.07
N ILE A 70 -6.92 -25.81 -9.06
CA ILE A 70 -6.99 -26.42 -10.42
C ILE A 70 -7.12 -25.35 -11.49
N MET A 71 -6.17 -25.34 -12.42
CA MET A 71 -6.23 -24.64 -13.70
C MET A 71 -7.29 -25.31 -14.59
N PRO A 72 -8.32 -24.61 -15.10
CA PRO A 72 -9.10 -25.17 -16.20
C PRO A 72 -8.23 -25.09 -17.45
N ILE A 73 -7.75 -26.23 -17.92
CA ILE A 73 -7.44 -26.41 -19.34
C ILE A 73 -8.77 -26.38 -20.09
N SER A 74 -8.90 -25.47 -21.06
CA SER A 74 -9.74 -25.68 -22.23
C SER A 74 -9.24 -24.85 -23.39
#